data_AF-A0A9D1XE34-F1
#
_entry.id   AF-A0A9D1XE34-F1
#
_cell.length_a   1.000
_cell.length_b   1.000
_cell.length_c   1.000
_cell.angle_alpha   90.00
_cell.angle_beta   90.00
_cell.angle_gamma   90.00
#
_symmetry.space_group_name_H-M   'P 1'
#
loop_
_entity.id
_entity.type
_entity.pdbx_description
1 polymer ?
#
loop_
_entity_poly.entity_id
_entity_poly.type
_entity_poly.pdbx_seq_one_letter_code
_entity_poly.pdbx_strand_id
1 'polypeptide(L)'
;MAELFQVTVEELLGAPTPPGDRQTEILQELENIRQHLTIRNRRLRTFWHIVTALGILLTLLGIAGAVFGFVNYHAVLNDTILSPETAAIVLSSSTSVVVKGAVRAAAGLLIVLISVLMNRKYK
;
A
#
# COMPACT_ATOMS: atom_id res chain seq x y z
N MET A 1 58.81 3.28 17.52
CA MET A 1 57.61 2.42 17.50
C MET A 1 56.85 2.77 16.24
N ALA A 2 56.64 1.77 15.38
CA ALA A 2 56.43 1.95 13.94
C ALA A 2 55.10 2.63 13.61
N GLU A 3 55.17 3.72 12.84
CA GLU A 3 54.05 4.23 12.07
C GLU A 3 53.67 3.18 11.03
N LEU A 4 52.54 2.51 11.27
CA LEU A 4 51.88 1.65 10.29
C LEU A 4 51.32 2.54 9.19
N PHE A 5 52.15 2.86 8.20
CA PHE A 5 51.68 3.36 6.91
C PHE A 5 50.80 2.27 6.29
N GLN A 6 49.48 2.49 6.35
CA GLN A 6 48.49 1.74 5.59
C GLN A 6 48.65 2.10 4.11
N VAL A 7 49.68 1.54 3.48
CA VAL A 7 49.83 1.56 2.03
C VAL A 7 48.89 0.47 1.49
N THR A 8 47.81 0.89 0.84
CA THR A 8 46.89 -0.03 0.16
C THR A 8 47.61 -0.74 -0.98
N VAL A 9 47.31 -2.02 -1.18
CA VAL A 9 47.96 -2.94 -2.16
C VAL A 9 47.96 -2.38 -3.59
N GLU A 10 47.07 -1.44 -3.91
CA GLU A 10 47.02 -0.70 -5.18
C GLU A 10 48.25 0.19 -5.42
N GLU A 11 48.82 0.79 -4.37
CA GLU A 11 50.00 1.66 -4.46
C GLU A 11 51.29 0.85 -4.69
N LEU A 12 51.31 -0.41 -4.22
CA LEU A 12 52.40 -1.36 -4.44
C LEU A 12 52.43 -1.97 -5.86
N LEU A 13 51.29 -1.95 -6.57
CA LEU A 13 51.13 -2.63 -7.86
C LEU A 13 51.33 -1.70 -9.07
N GLY A 14 51.70 -0.44 -8.86
CA GLY A 14 51.92 0.52 -9.96
C GLY A 14 50.68 0.71 -10.84
N ALA A 15 49.49 0.35 -10.34
CA ALA A 15 48.25 0.58 -11.05
C ALA A 15 47.99 2.09 -11.01
N PRO A 16 47.77 2.75 -12.16
CA PRO A 16 47.47 4.17 -12.16
C PRO A 16 46.21 4.37 -11.32
N THR A 17 46.34 5.11 -10.23
CA THR A 17 45.21 5.65 -9.46
C THR A 17 44.16 6.12 -10.45
N PRO A 18 42.89 5.68 -10.34
CA PRO A 18 41.87 6.14 -11.27
C PRO A 18 41.88 7.68 -11.22
N PRO A 19 41.98 8.35 -12.37
CA PRO A 19 42.14 9.80 -12.39
C PRO A 19 40.98 10.41 -11.60
N GLY A 20 41.24 11.45 -10.80
CA GLY A 20 40.20 12.12 -9.99
C GLY A 20 38.95 12.51 -10.80
N ASP A 21 39.09 12.62 -12.12
CA ASP A 21 38.01 12.76 -13.11
C ASP A 21 36.96 11.63 -13.05
N ARG A 22 37.35 10.34 -12.93
CA ARG A 22 36.40 9.22 -12.82
C ARG A 22 35.63 9.20 -11.51
N GLN A 23 36.24 9.60 -10.38
CA GLN A 23 35.51 9.74 -9.11
C GLN A 23 34.51 10.88 -9.18
N THR A 24 34.87 11.98 -9.85
CA THR A 24 33.99 13.11 -10.09
C THR A 24 32.82 12.72 -10.98
N GLU A 25 33.07 11.93 -12.04
CA GLU A 25 32.06 11.37 -12.94
C GLU A 25 31.08 10.43 -12.20
N ILE A 26 31.57 9.53 -11.35
CA ILE A 26 30.74 8.62 -10.54
C ILE A 26 29.87 9.40 -9.54
N LEU A 27 30.41 10.44 -8.89
CA LEU A 27 29.66 11.30 -7.97
C LEU A 27 28.57 12.09 -8.70
N GLN A 28 28.86 12.54 -9.91
CA GLN A 28 27.92 13.29 -10.76
C GLN A 28 26.80 12.38 -11.30
N GLU A 29 27.12 11.13 -11.61
CA GLU A 29 26.16 10.11 -12.00
C GLU A 29 25.24 9.69 -10.84
N LEU A 30 25.79 9.55 -9.62
CA LEU A 30 25.02 9.31 -8.39
C LEU A 30 24.06 10.46 -8.07
N GLU A 31 24.49 11.71 -8.24
CA GLU A 31 23.64 12.88 -8.02
C GLU A 31 22.51 12.97 -9.06
N ASN A 32 22.81 12.65 -10.33
CA ASN A 32 21.77 12.54 -11.36
C ASN A 32 20.75 11.43 -11.03
N ILE A 33 21.22 10.24 -10.61
CA ILE A 33 20.34 9.14 -10.18
C ILE A 33 19.48 9.58 -8.99
N ARG A 34 20.08 10.26 -8.01
CA ARG A 34 19.38 10.78 -6.83
C ARG A 34 18.30 11.81 -7.21
N GLN A 35 18.59 12.73 -8.12
CA GLN A 35 17.60 13.71 -8.60
C GLN A 35 16.44 13.02 -9.32
N HIS A 36 16.72 12.04 -10.18
CA HIS A 36 15.69 11.26 -10.85
C HIS A 36 14.83 10.44 -9.87
N LEU A 37 15.42 9.86 -8.83
CA LEU A 37 14.69 9.17 -7.76
C LEU A 37 13.81 10.12 -6.96
N THR A 38 14.29 11.34 -6.67
CA THR A 38 13.56 12.35 -5.90
C THR A 38 12.29 12.80 -6.62
N ILE A 39 12.38 13.03 -7.94
CA ILE A 39 11.21 13.40 -8.76
C ILE A 39 10.21 12.24 -8.84
N ARG A 40 10.68 11.00 -9.04
CA ARG A 40 9.80 9.82 -9.03
C ARG A 40 9.13 9.62 -7.67
N ASN A 41 9.87 9.80 -6.58
CA ASN A 41 9.34 9.66 -5.23
C ASN A 41 8.18 10.65 -4.96
N ARG A 42 8.29 11.90 -5.42
CA ARG A 42 7.21 12.90 -5.30
C ARG A 42 5.93 12.48 -6.04
N ARG A 43 6.05 11.91 -7.25
CA ARG A 43 4.89 11.41 -8.01
C ARG A 43 4.26 10.17 -7.36
N LEU A 44 5.09 9.25 -6.86
CA LEU A 44 4.61 8.09 -6.11
C LEU A 44 3.83 8.51 -4.86
N ARG A 45 4.26 9.55 -4.16
CA ARG A 45 3.53 10.08 -3.00
C ARG A 45 2.10 10.51 -3.34
N THR A 46 1.93 11.25 -4.44
CA THR A 46 0.60 11.68 -4.91
C THR A 46 -0.26 10.47 -5.32
N PHE A 47 0.35 9.46 -5.96
CA PHE A 47 -0.36 8.24 -6.32
C PHE A 47 -0.93 7.52 -5.09
N TRP A 48 -0.16 7.40 -4.00
CA TRP A 48 -0.63 6.77 -2.77
C TRP A 48 -1.81 7.53 -2.13
N HIS A 49 -1.90 8.85 -2.26
CA HIS A 49 -3.08 9.60 -1.80
C HIS A 49 -4.35 9.17 -2.54
N ILE A 50 -4.28 8.97 -3.87
CA ILE A 50 -5.40 8.52 -4.69
C ILE A 50 -5.81 7.09 -4.32
N VAL A 51 -4.84 6.18 -4.16
CA VAL A 51 -5.09 4.80 -3.75
C VAL A 51 -5.77 4.74 -2.37
N THR A 52 -5.33 5.59 -1.44
CA THR A 52 -5.97 5.69 -0.10
C THR A 52 -7.43 6.11 -0.22
N ALA A 53 -7.73 7.14 -1.03
CA ALA A 53 -9.10 7.61 -1.22
C ALA A 53 -9.99 6.51 -1.83
N LEU A 54 -9.48 5.77 -2.80
CA LEU A 54 -10.21 4.65 -3.41
C LEU A 54 -10.46 3.51 -2.41
N GLY A 55 -9.47 3.18 -1.58
CA GLY A 55 -9.62 2.17 -0.53
C GLY A 55 -10.67 2.57 0.52
N ILE A 56 -10.72 3.85 0.91
CA ILE A 56 -11.77 4.37 1.82
C ILE A 56 -13.14 4.23 1.17
N LEU A 57 -13.30 4.64 -0.10
CA LEU A 57 -14.57 4.54 -0.81
C LEU A 57 -15.08 3.09 -0.88
N LEU A 58 -14.20 2.15 -1.22
CA LEU A 58 -14.53 0.72 -1.25
C LEU A 58 -14.94 0.21 0.14
N THR A 59 -14.25 0.68 1.18
CA THR A 59 -14.57 0.33 2.56
C THR A 59 -15.98 0.80 2.94
N LEU A 60 -16.31 2.05 2.63
CA LEU A 60 -17.62 2.63 2.91
C LEU A 60 -18.74 1.90 2.17
N LEU A 61 -18.54 1.56 0.89
CA LEU A 61 -19.51 0.78 0.12
C LEU A 61 -19.71 -0.62 0.70
N GLY A 62 -18.64 -1.26 1.16
CA GLY A 62 -18.70 -2.55 1.84
C GLY A 62 -19.51 -2.48 3.14
N ILE A 63 -19.23 -1.48 3.98
CA ILE A 63 -19.94 -1.26 5.24
C ILE A 63 -21.42 -0.95 4.97
N ALA A 64 -21.74 -0.05 4.05
CA ALA A 64 -23.12 0.30 3.73
C ALA A 64 -23.92 -0.92 3.27
N GLY A 65 -23.35 -1.75 2.39
CA GLY A 65 -23.97 -3.01 1.98
C GLY A 65 -24.17 -3.97 3.15
N ALA A 66 -23.18 -4.13 4.03
CA ALA A 66 -23.29 -5.00 5.19
C ALA A 66 -24.37 -4.54 6.17
N VAL A 67 -24.45 -3.23 6.45
CA VAL A 67 -25.50 -2.65 7.29
C VAL A 67 -26.88 -2.90 6.68
N PHE A 68 -27.04 -2.67 5.37
CA PHE A 68 -28.31 -2.90 4.69
C PHE A 68 -28.76 -4.37 4.76
N GLY A 69 -27.83 -5.31 4.52
CA GLY A 69 -28.11 -6.74 4.67
C GLY A 69 -28.46 -7.11 6.11
N PHE A 70 -27.76 -6.54 7.10
CA PHE A 70 -28.01 -6.80 8.51
C PHE A 70 -29.39 -6.30 8.97
N VAL A 71 -29.77 -5.09 8.55
CA VAL A 71 -31.11 -4.53 8.85
C VAL A 71 -32.21 -5.41 8.25
N ASN A 72 -32.08 -5.84 7.00
CA ASN A 72 -33.06 -6.74 6.37
C ASN A 72 -33.14 -8.11 7.07
N TYR A 73 -31.99 -8.66 7.45
CA TYR A 73 -31.93 -9.92 8.19
C TYR A 73 -32.71 -9.83 9.51
N HIS A 74 -32.51 -8.75 10.27
CA HIS A 74 -33.23 -8.52 11.52
C HIS A 74 -34.72 -8.21 11.32
N ALA A 75 -35.07 -7.50 10.25
CA ALA A 75 -36.47 -7.23 9.92
C ALA A 75 -37.25 -8.52 9.71
N VAL A 76 -36.69 -9.49 8.97
CA VAL A 76 -37.35 -10.78 8.71
C VAL A 76 -37.43 -11.65 9.96
N LEU A 77 -36.41 -11.65 10.82
CA LEU A 77 -36.44 -12.42 12.07
C LEU A 77 -37.54 -11.96 13.04
N ASN A 78 -37.91 -10.68 12.98
CA ASN A 78 -38.90 -10.09 13.86
C ASN A 78 -40.31 -10.08 13.26
N ASP A 79 -40.47 -10.48 12.01
CA ASP A 79 -41.76 -10.46 11.32
C ASP A 79 -42.41 -11.85 11.39
N THR A 80 -43.57 -11.92 12.05
CA THR A 80 -44.35 -13.14 12.24
C THR A 80 -45.32 -13.43 11.11
N ILE A 81 -45.43 -12.53 10.12
CA ILE A 81 -46.44 -12.57 9.05
C ILE A 81 -45.87 -13.18 7.76
N LEU A 82 -44.54 -13.24 7.60
CA LEU A 82 -43.93 -13.81 6.39
C LEU A 82 -44.15 -15.33 6.26
N SER A 83 -44.43 -15.76 5.04
CA SER A 83 -44.33 -17.18 4.67
C SER A 83 -42.90 -17.69 4.88
N PRO A 84 -42.72 -18.94 5.36
CA PRO A 84 -41.40 -19.54 5.58
C PRO A 84 -40.51 -19.51 4.34
N GLU A 85 -41.09 -19.68 3.16
CA GLU A 85 -40.35 -19.67 1.89
C GLU A 85 -39.79 -18.28 1.56
N THR A 86 -40.60 -17.23 1.76
CA THR A 86 -40.17 -15.84 1.54
C THR A 86 -39.11 -15.44 2.56
N ALA A 87 -39.27 -15.82 3.82
CA ALA A 87 -38.29 -15.57 4.87
C ALA A 87 -36.94 -16.21 4.55
N ALA A 88 -36.93 -17.45 4.05
CA ALA A 88 -35.70 -18.15 3.68
C ALA A 88 -34.95 -17.47 2.50
N ILE A 89 -35.68 -16.99 1.49
CA ILE A 89 -35.10 -16.26 0.36
C ILE A 89 -34.47 -14.95 0.84
N VAL A 90 -35.17 -14.19 1.68
CA VAL A 90 -34.64 -12.90 2.16
C VAL A 90 -33.48 -13.11 3.13
N LEU A 91 -33.51 -14.11 4.01
CA LEU A 91 -32.38 -14.43 4.90
C LEU A 91 -31.12 -14.82 4.12
N SER A 92 -31.25 -15.72 3.14
CA SER A 92 -30.11 -16.17 2.32
C SER A 92 -29.53 -15.03 1.47
N SER A 93 -30.39 -14.17 0.91
CA SER A 93 -29.95 -12.96 0.20
C SER A 93 -29.23 -12.00 1.15
N SER A 94 -29.84 -11.70 2.30
CA SER A 94 -29.31 -10.75 3.29
C SER A 94 -27.96 -11.20 3.83
N THR A 95 -27.81 -12.47 4.20
CA THR A 95 -26.52 -13.04 4.65
C THR A 95 -25.46 -12.94 3.56
N SER A 96 -25.81 -13.24 2.29
CA SER A 96 -24.87 -13.08 1.17
C SER A 96 -24.42 -11.62 0.98
N VAL A 97 -25.33 -10.66 1.18
CA VAL A 97 -25.04 -9.22 1.09
C VAL A 97 -24.15 -8.79 2.24
N VAL A 98 -24.41 -9.26 3.47
CA VAL A 98 -23.57 -9.00 4.65
C VAL A 98 -22.15 -9.51 4.43
N VAL A 99 -22.00 -10.76 4.00
CA VAL A 99 -20.69 -11.37 3.76
C VAL A 99 -19.93 -10.64 2.66
N LYS A 100 -20.58 -10.35 1.52
CA LYS A 100 -19.96 -9.60 0.42
C LYS A 100 -19.58 -8.18 0.85
N GLY A 101 -20.43 -7.52 1.64
CA GLY A 101 -20.17 -6.21 2.22
C GLY A 101 -18.95 -6.22 3.14
N ALA A 102 -18.89 -7.19 4.06
CA ALA A 102 -17.77 -7.36 4.97
C ALA A 102 -16.44 -7.64 4.24
N VAL A 103 -16.44 -8.50 3.22
CA VAL A 103 -15.25 -8.78 2.40
C VAL A 103 -14.79 -7.53 1.66
N ARG A 104 -15.70 -6.76 1.07
CA ARG A 104 -15.36 -5.48 0.42
C ARG A 104 -14.80 -4.47 1.40
N ALA A 105 -15.37 -4.39 2.60
CA ALA A 105 -14.89 -3.53 3.66
C ALA A 105 -13.46 -3.89 4.08
N ALA A 106 -13.20 -5.19 4.31
CA ALA A 106 -11.88 -5.69 4.65
C ALA A 106 -10.85 -5.44 3.53
N ALA A 107 -11.22 -5.67 2.27
CA ALA A 107 -10.36 -5.40 1.12
C ALA A 107 -10.02 -3.90 1.00
N GLY A 108 -11.01 -3.02 1.19
CA GLY A 108 -10.80 -1.58 1.20
C GLY A 108 -9.84 -1.14 2.32
N LEU A 109 -10.01 -1.66 3.54
CA LEU A 109 -9.11 -1.40 4.65
C LEU A 109 -7.69 -1.87 4.36
N LEU A 110 -7.53 -3.04 3.74
CA LEU A 110 -6.22 -3.59 3.38
C LEU A 110 -5.52 -2.67 2.35
N ILE A 111 -6.25 -2.18 1.35
CA ILE A 111 -5.72 -1.19 0.38
C ILE A 111 -5.27 0.09 1.09
N VAL A 112 -6.08 0.62 2.01
CA VAL A 112 -5.72 1.81 2.81
C VAL A 112 -4.46 1.54 3.62
N LEU A 113 -4.37 0.38 4.26
CA LEU A 113 -3.25 0.01 5.12
C LEU A 113 -1.95 -0.13 4.32
N ILE A 114 -1.98 -0.81 3.16
CA ILE A 114 -0.85 -0.87 2.22
C ILE A 114 -0.46 0.54 1.80
N SER A 115 -1.44 1.37 1.44
CA SER A 115 -1.19 2.72 0.97
C SER A 115 -0.49 3.60 2.01
N VAL A 116 -0.94 3.52 3.28
CA VAL A 116 -0.33 4.24 4.40
C VAL A 116 1.09 3.74 4.67
N LEU A 117 1.30 2.41 4.67
CA LEU A 117 2.63 1.82 4.86
C LEU A 117 3.62 2.26 3.78
N MET A 118 3.17 2.28 2.53
CA MET A 118 4.01 2.70 1.42
C MET A 118 4.28 4.20 1.46
N ASN A 119 3.30 5.04 1.76
CA ASN A 119 3.51 6.48 1.94
C ASN A 119 4.49 6.80 3.08
N ARG A 120 4.55 5.97 4.14
CA ARG A 120 5.57 6.11 5.21
C ARG A 120 6.98 5.75 4.74
N LYS A 121 7.16 4.76 3.86
CA LYS A 121 8.48 4.40 3.31
C LYS A 121 9.06 5.47 2.37
N TYR A 122 8.20 6.29 1.78
CA TYR A 122 8.56 7.37 0.86
C TYR A 122 8.65 8.75 1.53
N LYS A 123 8.47 8.81 2.87
CA LYS A 123 8.68 9.99 3.71
C LYS A 123 10.13 10.12 4.11
#